data_AF-C6DIL9-F1
#
_entry.id   AF-C6DIL9-F1
#
_cell.length_a   1.000
_cell.length_b   1.000
_cell.length_c   1.000
_cell.angle_alpha   90.00
_cell.angle_beta   90.00
_cell.angle_gamma   90.00
#
_symmetry.space_group_name_H-M   'P 1'
#
loop_
_entity.id
_entity.type
_entity.pdbx_description
1 polymer ?
#
loop_
_entity_poly.entity_id
_entity_poly.type
_entity_poly.pdbx_seq_one_letter_code
_entity_poly.pdbx_strand_id
1 'polypeptide(L)'
;MDKVRINSYNIGEGMGFKDAKKQLIVCLQSGTVLHEARGNISTKNLLATGQASITELIDIIYQSSGTSYSSSPHHFAAHIDVHIIRCRHRGISWYIKWYFAEPNCVFISVHH
;
A
#
# COMPACT_ATOMS: atom_id res chain seq x y z
N MET A 1 18.00 -16.35 -17.25
CA MET A 1 17.35 -15.18 -17.89
C MET A 1 15.91 -15.17 -17.42
N ASP A 2 15.70 -14.54 -16.27
CA ASP A 2 14.39 -14.47 -15.64
C ASP A 2 13.49 -13.53 -16.43
N LYS A 3 12.39 -14.08 -16.94
CA LYS A 3 11.34 -13.30 -17.59
C LYS A 3 10.69 -12.44 -16.50
N VAL A 4 11.09 -11.17 -16.41
CA VAL A 4 10.35 -10.14 -15.68
C VAL A 4 8.96 -10.12 -16.29
N ARG A 5 8.00 -10.66 -15.53
CA ARG A 5 6.60 -10.73 -15.91
C ARG A 5 6.06 -9.31 -15.76
N ILE A 6 6.21 -8.51 -16.82
CA ILE A 6 5.59 -7.19 -16.93
C ILE A 6 4.08 -7.44 -16.81
N ASN A 7 3.50 -6.97 -15.71
CA ASN A 7 2.07 -7.05 -15.49
C ASN A 7 1.44 -6.00 -16.39
N SER A 8 1.00 -6.40 -17.59
CA SER A 8 0.24 -5.55 -18.49
C SER A 8 -1.11 -5.26 -17.84
N TYR A 9 -1.23 -4.11 -17.17
CA TYR A 9 -2.50 -3.68 -16.58
C TYR A 9 -3.55 -3.59 -17.68
N ASN A 10 -4.58 -4.43 -17.57
CA ASN A 10 -5.75 -4.39 -18.41
C ASN A 10 -6.37 -3.00 -18.27
N ILE A 11 -6.38 -2.23 -19.37
CA ILE A 11 -7.04 -0.94 -19.46
C ILE A 11 -8.55 -1.21 -19.40
N GLY A 12 -9.11 -1.35 -18.21
CA GLY A 12 -10.54 -1.60 -18.02
C GLY A 12 -10.96 -2.15 -16.66
N GLU A 13 -10.08 -2.86 -15.94
CA GLU A 13 -10.38 -3.40 -14.61
C GLU A 13 -9.24 -3.05 -13.65
N GLY A 14 -9.54 -2.25 -12.62
CA GLY A 14 -8.57 -1.85 -11.59
C GLY A 14 -7.97 -3.07 -10.85
N MET A 15 -6.82 -2.87 -10.21
CA MET A 15 -6.10 -3.97 -9.59
C MET A 15 -6.89 -4.58 -8.41
N GLY A 16 -7.09 -5.90 -8.47
CA GLY A 16 -7.73 -6.66 -7.40
C GLY A 16 -6.87 -6.75 -6.14
N PHE A 17 -7.52 -6.94 -4.97
CA PHE A 17 -6.84 -6.98 -3.67
C PHE A 17 -5.66 -7.95 -3.61
N LYS A 18 -5.78 -9.15 -4.19
CA LYS A 18 -4.71 -10.16 -4.14
C LYS A 18 -3.42 -9.67 -4.80
N ASP A 19 -3.56 -9.02 -5.96
CA ASP A 19 -2.42 -8.48 -6.70
C ASP A 19 -1.84 -7.26 -6.00
N ALA A 20 -2.71 -6.35 -5.51
CA ALA A 20 -2.29 -5.18 -4.74
C ALA A 20 -1.53 -5.58 -3.47
N LYS A 21 -2.04 -6.58 -2.74
CA LYS A 21 -1.37 -7.12 -1.55
C LYS A 21 -0.01 -7.72 -1.89
N LYS A 22 0.06 -8.54 -2.95
CA LYS A 22 1.32 -9.17 -3.38
C LYS A 22 2.36 -8.12 -3.78
N GLN A 23 1.98 -7.14 -4.59
CA GLN A 23 2.91 -6.10 -5.05
C GLN A 23 3.35 -5.18 -3.91
N LEU A 24 2.45 -4.85 -2.97
CA LEU A 24 2.81 -4.09 -1.77
C LEU A 24 3.86 -4.81 -0.91
N ILE A 25 3.69 -6.13 -0.69
CA ILE A 25 4.65 -6.93 0.06
C ILE A 25 6.01 -6.95 -0.66
N VAL A 26 6.01 -7.08 -2.00
CA VAL A 26 7.25 -7.01 -2.79
C VAL A 26 7.95 -5.66 -2.58
N CYS A 27 7.24 -4.54 -2.71
CA CYS A 27 7.82 -3.21 -2.48
C CYS A 27 8.44 -3.07 -1.08
N LEU A 28 7.72 -3.54 -0.05
CA LEU A 28 8.17 -3.47 1.33
C LEU A 28 9.45 -4.29 1.54
N GLN A 29 9.53 -5.48 0.95
CA GLN A 29 10.71 -6.35 1.02
C GLN A 29 11.90 -5.82 0.22
N SER A 30 11.66 -5.18 -0.93
CA SER A 30 12.72 -4.57 -1.76
C SER A 30 13.12 -3.17 -1.31
N GLY A 31 12.43 -2.58 -0.32
CA GLY A 31 12.67 -1.21 0.12
C GLY A 31 12.28 -0.14 -0.91
N THR A 32 11.51 -0.49 -1.95
CA THR A 32 11.04 0.45 -2.98
C THR A 32 9.78 1.17 -2.49
N VAL A 33 9.95 1.88 -1.38
CA VAL A 33 8.89 2.53 -0.63
C VAL A 33 9.17 4.03 -0.57
N LEU A 34 8.16 4.82 -0.92
CA LEU A 34 8.15 6.27 -0.80
C LEU A 34 6.98 6.72 0.07
N HIS A 35 7.02 7.97 0.49
CA HIS A 35 5.95 8.58 1.28
C HIS A 35 5.49 9.86 0.58
N GLU A 36 4.17 9.99 0.42
CA GLU A 36 3.60 11.22 -0.13
C GLU A 36 3.76 12.35 0.89
N ALA A 37 4.49 13.41 0.51
CA ALA A 37 4.63 14.60 1.33
C ALA A 37 3.28 15.34 1.39
N ARG A 38 2.66 15.38 2.57
CA ARG A 38 1.40 16.08 2.82
C ARG A 38 1.56 17.15 3.90
N GLY A 39 2.03 18.35 3.54
CA GLY A 39 2.02 19.54 4.42
C GLY A 39 2.18 19.25 5.93
N ASN A 40 1.36 19.87 6.78
CA ASN A 40 1.41 19.74 8.25
C ASN A 40 0.93 18.37 8.82
N ILE A 41 0.88 17.29 8.03
CA ILE A 41 0.29 15.99 8.39
C ILE A 41 1.35 14.87 8.39
N SER A 42 2.59 15.20 8.77
CA SER A 42 3.70 14.24 8.93
C SER A 42 3.38 13.13 9.96
N THR A 43 2.49 13.37 10.92
CA THR A 43 2.12 12.44 12.00
C THR A 43 1.30 11.22 11.59
N LYS A 44 0.92 11.06 10.31
CA LYS A 44 0.05 9.95 9.84
C LYS A 44 0.78 8.83 9.08
N ASN A 45 2.11 8.82 9.08
CA ASN A 45 2.92 7.76 8.47
C ASN A 45 3.93 7.22 9.51
N LEU A 46 3.46 6.33 10.39
CA LEU A 46 4.27 5.62 11.37
C LEU A 46 5.44 4.88 10.71
N LEU A 47 5.30 4.45 9.45
CA LEU A 47 6.39 3.85 8.67
C LEU A 47 7.48 4.90 8.31
N ALA A 48 7.09 6.13 7.95
CA ALA A 48 8.04 7.19 7.60
C ALA A 48 8.81 7.71 8.82
N THR A 49 8.17 7.70 9.98
CA THR A 49 8.77 8.15 11.25
C THR A 49 9.54 7.05 11.97
N GLY A 50 9.53 5.81 11.45
CA GLY A 50 10.15 4.65 12.09
C GLY A 50 9.42 4.14 13.34
N GLN A 51 8.22 4.63 13.63
CA GLN A 51 7.39 4.17 14.75
C GLN A 51 6.74 2.82 14.47
N ALA A 52 6.54 2.48 13.19
CA ALA A 52 6.16 1.15 12.73
C ALA A 52 7.28 0.59 11.84
N SER A 53 7.62 -0.68 12.02
CA SER A 53 8.66 -1.33 11.20
C SER A 53 8.10 -1.90 9.90
N ILE A 54 8.95 -2.12 8.90
CA ILE A 54 8.58 -2.83 7.66
C ILE A 54 8.03 -4.23 7.97
N THR A 55 8.68 -4.97 8.87
CA THR A 55 8.27 -6.33 9.24
C THR A 55 6.89 -6.34 9.90
N GLU A 56 6.64 -5.42 10.83
CA GLU A 56 5.32 -5.27 11.45
C GLU A 56 4.25 -4.94 10.41
N LEU A 57 4.53 -4.02 9.50
CA LEU A 57 3.59 -3.65 8.45
C LEU A 57 3.29 -4.84 7.52
N ILE A 58 4.32 -5.61 7.16
CA ILE A 58 4.17 -6.85 6.40
C ILE A 58 3.26 -7.85 7.13
N ASP A 59 3.46 -8.06 8.44
CA ASP A 59 2.64 -8.98 9.25
C ASP A 59 1.16 -8.55 9.27
N ILE A 60 0.90 -7.25 9.45
CA ILE A 60 -0.45 -6.67 9.40
C ILE A 60 -1.10 -6.93 8.02
N ILE A 61 -0.36 -6.64 6.95
CA ILE A 61 -0.84 -6.84 5.58
C ILE A 61 -1.09 -8.32 5.31
N TYR A 62 -0.22 -9.23 5.75
CA TYR A 62 -0.41 -10.68 5.59
C TYR A 62 -1.71 -11.17 6.20
N GLN A 63 -2.09 -10.65 7.36
CA GLN A 63 -3.33 -11.02 8.06
C GLN A 63 -4.59 -10.33 7.48
N SER A 64 -4.42 -9.25 6.72
CA SER A 64 -5.55 -8.57 6.08
C SER A 64 -6.24 -9.42 5.01
N SER A 65 -7.56 -9.25 4.88
CA SER A 65 -8.42 -9.95 3.93
C SER A 65 -9.08 -8.97 2.95
N GLY A 66 -9.70 -9.50 1.88
CA GLY A 66 -10.40 -8.66 0.90
C GLY A 66 -11.55 -7.84 1.48
N THR A 67 -12.15 -8.28 2.59
CA THR A 67 -13.22 -7.54 3.28
C THR A 67 -12.69 -6.31 4.04
N SER A 68 -11.40 -6.29 4.37
CA SER A 68 -10.71 -5.13 4.97
C SER A 68 -10.18 -4.15 3.93
N TYR A 69 -10.32 -4.47 2.64
CA TYR A 69 -9.74 -3.72 1.54
C TYR A 69 -10.78 -2.92 0.76
N SER A 70 -10.37 -1.75 0.29
CA SER A 70 -11.09 -0.95 -0.70
C SER A 70 -10.10 -0.25 -1.62
N SER A 71 -10.45 -0.04 -2.88
CA SER A 71 -9.72 0.86 -3.78
C SER A 71 -10.62 1.92 -4.38
N SER A 72 -10.02 3.05 -4.76
CA SER A 72 -10.69 4.14 -5.46
C SER A 72 -9.67 4.91 -6.31
N PRO A 73 -10.08 5.52 -7.44
CA PRO A 73 -9.22 6.38 -8.24
C PRO A 73 -8.54 7.49 -7.44
N HIS A 74 -7.29 7.80 -7.76
CA HIS A 74 -6.56 8.91 -7.16
C HIS A 74 -7.19 10.25 -7.58
N HIS A 75 -7.38 11.16 -6.63
CA HIS A 75 -8.13 12.40 -6.84
C HIS A 75 -7.55 13.28 -7.96
N PHE A 76 -6.23 13.32 -8.11
CA PHE A 76 -5.54 14.11 -9.14
C PHE A 76 -5.16 13.29 -10.39
N ALA A 77 -5.27 11.97 -10.34
CA ALA A 77 -4.80 11.07 -11.37
C ALA A 77 -5.69 9.83 -11.40
N ALA A 78 -6.90 9.97 -11.95
CA ALA A 78 -7.94 8.93 -11.87
C ALA A 78 -7.57 7.58 -12.51
N HIS A 79 -6.49 7.53 -13.29
CA HIS A 79 -5.93 6.29 -13.85
C HIS A 79 -5.08 5.49 -12.84
N ILE A 80 -4.78 6.07 -11.66
CA ILE A 80 -4.03 5.42 -10.57
C ILE A 80 -5.03 4.99 -9.51
N ASP A 81 -5.02 3.71 -9.15
CA ASP A 81 -5.79 3.21 -8.02
C ASP A 81 -5.11 3.56 -6.70
N VAL A 82 -5.89 4.09 -5.76
CA VAL A 82 -5.50 4.25 -4.36
C VAL A 82 -6.10 3.11 -3.56
N HIS A 83 -5.24 2.37 -2.89
CA HIS A 83 -5.58 1.20 -2.12
C HIS A 83 -5.63 1.54 -0.64
N ILE A 84 -6.61 0.95 0.07
CA ILE A 84 -6.77 1.13 1.51
C ILE A 84 -7.02 -0.22 2.16
N ILE A 85 -6.29 -0.51 3.23
CA ILE A 85 -6.59 -1.59 4.18
C ILE A 85 -7.02 -0.98 5.51
N ARG A 86 -8.15 -1.45 6.04
CA ARG A 86 -8.66 -1.16 7.38
C ARG A 86 -8.85 -2.46 8.14
N CYS A 87 -7.90 -2.83 8.98
CA CYS A 87 -7.92 -4.12 9.68
C CYS A 87 -7.59 -3.96 11.16
N ARG A 88 -7.91 -4.98 11.97
CA ARG A 88 -7.51 -5.05 13.36
C ARG A 88 -6.33 -6.00 13.50
N HIS A 89 -5.23 -5.54 14.09
CA HIS A 89 -4.05 -6.36 14.38
C HIS A 89 -3.71 -6.21 15.86
N ARG A 90 -3.59 -7.35 16.57
CA ARG A 90 -3.31 -7.39 18.02
C ARG A 90 -4.20 -6.47 18.88
N GLY A 91 -5.48 -6.35 18.50
CA GLY A 91 -6.44 -5.51 19.22
C GLY A 91 -6.44 -4.03 18.83
N ILE A 92 -5.59 -3.60 17.89
CA ILE A 92 -5.45 -2.22 17.45
C ILE A 92 -5.97 -2.09 16.01
N SER A 93 -6.69 -1.00 15.71
CA SER A 93 -7.25 -0.73 14.37
C SER A 93 -6.24 0.03 13.51
N TRP A 94 -5.84 -0.56 12.39
CA TRP A 94 -4.87 0.03 11.47
C TRP A 94 -5.53 0.61 10.22
N TYR A 95 -4.96 1.71 9.72
CA TYR A 95 -5.29 2.37 8.47
C TYR A 95 -4.04 2.48 7.60
N ILE A 96 -4.03 1.76 6.48
CA ILE A 96 -2.91 1.71 5.54
C ILE A 96 -3.43 2.16 4.18
N LYS A 97 -2.88 3.22 3.61
CA LYS A 97 -3.28 3.81 2.33
C LYS A 97 -2.07 4.07 1.44
N TRP A 98 -2.11 3.54 0.22
CA TRP A 98 -1.00 3.63 -0.74
C TRP A 98 -1.49 3.64 -2.18
N TYR A 99 -0.59 3.95 -3.11
CA TYR A 99 -0.73 3.69 -4.54
C TYR A 99 0.59 3.18 -5.13
N PHE A 100 0.53 2.64 -6.34
CA PHE A 100 1.72 2.21 -7.08
C PHE A 100 2.19 3.31 -8.03
N ALA A 101 3.49 3.62 -7.97
CA ALA A 101 4.20 4.48 -8.90
C ALA A 101 5.47 3.74 -9.31
N GLU A 102 5.31 2.77 -10.22
CA GLU A 102 6.32 1.76 -10.51
C GLU A 102 7.72 2.37 -10.75
N PRO A 103 8.78 1.80 -10.13
CA PRO A 103 8.80 0.55 -9.36
C PRO A 103 8.38 0.69 -7.89
N ASN A 104 7.96 1.87 -7.46
CA ASN A 104 7.74 2.19 -6.05
C ASN A 104 6.31 1.98 -5.59
N CYS A 105 6.15 1.74 -4.30
CA CYS A 105 4.91 1.91 -3.58
C CYS A 105 4.96 3.23 -2.80
N VAL A 106 3.96 4.09 -2.98
CA VAL A 106 3.90 5.39 -2.29
C VAL A 106 2.84 5.33 -1.21
N PHE A 107 3.26 5.43 0.05
CA PHE A 107 2.35 5.52 1.18
C PHE A 107 1.81 6.93 1.36
N ILE A 108 0.49 7.03 1.30
CA ILE A 108 -0.25 8.23 1.68
C ILE A 108 -0.38 8.29 3.19
N SER A 109 -0.65 7.15 3.84
CA SER A 109 -0.84 7.08 5.29
C SER A 109 -0.67 5.66 5.83
N VAL A 110 -0.04 5.54 7.00
CA VAL A 110 0.15 4.30 7.77
C VAL A 110 0.03 4.68 9.24
N HIS A 111 -1.09 4.38 9.88
CA HIS A 111 -1.29 4.68 11.30
C HIS A 111 -2.30 3.75 11.95
N HIS A 112 -2.40 3.85 13.27
CA HIS A 112 -3.40 3.21 14.10
C HIS A 112 -3.80 4.11 15.28
#